data_AF-A0A0P9GZI9-F1
#
_entry.id   AF-A0A0P9GZI9-F1
#
_cell.length_a   1.000
_cell.length_b   1.000
_cell.length_c   1.000
_cell.angle_alpha   90.00
_cell.angle_beta   90.00
_cell.angle_gamma   90.00
#
_symmetry.space_group_name_H-M   'P 1'
#
loop_
_entity.id
_entity.type
_entity.pdbx_description
1 polymer ?
#
loop_
_entity_poly.entity_id
_entity_poly.type
_entity_poly.pdbx_seq_one_letter_code
_entity_poly.pdbx_strand_id
1 'polypeptide(L)'
;MEKIIFKKYEEPELENPILVSGLPGIGNVGKITADYFIEKLKMKKMADIFSEYLPPQVFIFDNKIHLVRDSIYYKKTGKKNDLIVIAGDFQGTTQEGQYELSYEILNYLNKYNISRIYT
;
A
#
# COMPACT_ATOMS: atom_id res chain seq x y z
N MET A 1 -13.93 10.94 -14.16
CA MET A 1 -12.60 10.92 -13.54
C MET A 1 -12.16 9.47 -13.41
N GLU A 2 -10.86 9.19 -13.35
CA GLU A 2 -10.39 7.85 -13.00
C GLU A 2 -10.77 7.57 -11.53
N LYS A 3 -11.40 6.42 -11.26
CA LYS A 3 -11.89 6.05 -9.93
C LYS A 3 -10.76 5.70 -8.95
N ILE A 4 -9.59 5.31 -9.46
CA ILE A 4 -8.39 4.95 -8.71
C ILE A 4 -7.20 5.64 -9.39
N ILE A 5 -6.40 6.38 -8.62
CA ILE A 5 -5.28 7.18 -9.11
C ILE A 5 -4.01 6.78 -8.36
N PHE A 6 -2.99 6.36 -9.11
CA PHE A 6 -1.65 6.07 -8.58
C PHE A 6 -0.74 7.28 -8.73
N LYS A 7 -0.37 7.92 -7.63
CA LYS A 7 0.70 8.90 -7.59
C LYS A 7 2.03 8.18 -7.35
N LYS A 8 2.78 7.94 -8.43
CA LYS A 8 4.05 7.21 -8.41
C LYS A 8 5.21 8.11 -7.97
N TYR A 9 6.12 7.57 -7.18
CA TYR A 9 7.32 8.25 -6.67
C TYR A 9 8.61 7.53 -7.10
N GLU A 10 8.64 6.21 -6.94
CA GLU A 10 9.80 5.38 -7.30
C GLU A 10 9.35 4.08 -7.96
N GLU A 11 10.15 3.62 -8.93
CA GLU A 11 9.95 2.37 -9.66
C GLU A 11 11.23 1.52 -9.57
N PRO A 12 11.46 0.85 -8.43
CA PRO A 12 12.71 0.12 -8.19
C PRO A 12 12.74 -1.22 -8.92
N GLU A 13 13.89 -1.63 -9.43
CA GLU A 13 14.10 -3.04 -9.77
C GLU A 13 14.21 -3.87 -8.48
N LEU A 14 13.36 -4.89 -8.32
CA LEU A 14 13.27 -5.74 -7.14
C LEU A 14 13.57 -7.20 -7.49
N GLU A 15 14.25 -7.91 -6.60
CA GLU A 15 14.59 -9.32 -6.80
C GLU A 15 13.68 -10.24 -5.95
N ASN A 16 12.86 -11.03 -6.64
CA ASN A 16 11.94 -12.02 -6.07
C ASN A 16 11.10 -11.48 -4.89
N PRO A 17 10.40 -10.34 -5.03
CA PRO A 17 9.83 -9.66 -3.89
C PRO A 17 8.71 -10.46 -3.23
N ILE A 18 8.56 -10.25 -1.92
CA ILE A 18 7.43 -10.70 -1.10
C ILE A 18 6.55 -9.49 -0.83
N LEU A 19 5.24 -9.65 -1.06
CA LEU A 19 4.24 -8.66 -0.72
C LEU A 19 3.66 -8.93 0.66
N VAL A 20 3.60 -7.90 1.49
CA VAL A 20 2.87 -7.91 2.76
C VAL A 20 1.80 -6.82 2.70
N SER A 21 0.53 -7.18 2.90
CA SER A 21 -0.57 -6.23 2.99
C SER A 21 -0.99 -6.07 4.44
N GLY A 22 -0.95 -4.85 4.96
CA GLY A 22 -1.42 -4.51 6.30
C GLY A 22 -2.31 -3.29 6.26
N LEU A 23 -3.55 -3.48 5.82
CA LEU A 23 -4.60 -2.45 5.85
C LEU A 23 -5.36 -2.47 7.18
N PRO A 24 -6.10 -1.40 7.53
CA PRO A 24 -6.91 -1.33 8.75
C PRO A 24 -7.93 -2.47 8.81
N GLY A 25 -8.12 -3.07 9.99
CA GLY A 25 -8.99 -4.24 10.17
C GLY A 25 -9.30 -4.48 11.66
N ILE A 26 -9.72 -5.70 12.02
CA ILE A 26 -10.04 -6.03 13.42
C ILE A 26 -8.80 -5.80 14.30
N GLY A 27 -8.93 -4.93 15.29
CA GLY A 27 -7.85 -4.56 16.22
C GLY A 27 -6.65 -3.88 15.57
N ASN A 28 -6.74 -3.49 14.28
CA ASN A 28 -5.64 -2.92 13.50
C ASN A 28 -4.34 -3.74 13.51
N VAL A 29 -4.42 -5.06 13.72
CA VAL A 29 -3.22 -5.91 13.85
C VAL A 29 -2.34 -5.85 12.59
N GLY A 30 -2.95 -6.02 11.41
CA GLY A 30 -2.25 -5.93 10.13
C GLY A 30 -1.63 -4.54 9.90
N LYS A 31 -2.44 -3.47 10.08
CA LYS A 31 -1.99 -2.08 9.94
C LYS A 31 -0.79 -1.77 10.84
N ILE A 32 -0.88 -2.04 12.14
CA ILE A 32 0.19 -1.75 13.10
C ILE A 32 1.46 -2.53 12.72
N THR A 33 1.32 -3.77 12.26
CA THR A 33 2.45 -4.60 11.80
C THR A 33 3.11 -4.01 10.55
N ALA A 34 2.34 -3.60 9.55
CA ALA A 34 2.86 -2.99 8.33
C ALA A 34 3.52 -1.63 8.61
N ASP A 35 2.88 -0.77 9.40
CA ASP A 35 3.43 0.53 9.82
C ASP A 35 4.76 0.33 10.57
N TYR A 36 4.83 -0.67 11.45
CA TYR A 36 6.07 -1.02 12.16
C TYR A 36 7.18 -1.48 11.20
N PHE A 37 6.87 -2.31 10.19
CA PHE A 37 7.84 -2.69 9.16
C PHE A 37 8.35 -1.49 8.36
N ILE A 38 7.44 -0.62 7.92
CA ILE A 38 7.77 0.59 7.16
C ILE A 38 8.75 1.46 7.95
N GLU A 39 8.44 1.73 9.23
CA GLU A 39 9.28 2.55 10.09
C GLU A 39 10.64 1.88 10.40
N LYS A 40 10.62 0.65 10.92
CA LYS A 40 11.85 0.00 11.39
C LYS A 40 12.81 -0.40 10.28
N LEU A 41 12.28 -0.81 9.13
CA LEU A 41 13.11 -1.14 7.97
C LEU A 41 13.49 0.10 7.15
N LYS A 42 12.97 1.29 7.52
CA LYS A 42 13.14 2.55 6.77
C LYS A 42 12.80 2.34 5.30
N MET A 43 11.61 1.82 5.06
CA MET A 43 11.15 1.49 3.71
C MET A 43 10.95 2.77 2.90
N LYS A 44 11.18 2.68 1.60
CA LYS A 44 11.00 3.78 0.67
C LYS A 44 9.60 3.70 0.04
N LYS A 45 8.98 4.85 -0.20
CA LYS A 45 7.64 4.92 -0.80
C LYS A 45 7.73 4.76 -2.32
N MET A 46 6.97 3.83 -2.88
CA MET A 46 6.83 3.60 -4.33
C MET A 46 5.70 4.44 -4.92
N ALA A 47 4.53 4.41 -4.29
CA ALA A 47 3.33 5.05 -4.79
C ALA A 47 2.35 5.35 -3.66
N ASP A 48 1.54 6.40 -3.83
CA ASP A 48 0.28 6.57 -3.11
C ASP A 48 -0.88 6.21 -4.05
N ILE A 49 -1.95 5.70 -3.46
CA ILE A 49 -3.18 5.28 -4.14
C ILE A 49 -4.32 6.11 -3.56
N PHE A 50 -4.98 6.88 -4.41
CA PHE A 50 -6.19 7.63 -4.08
C PHE A 50 -7.37 6.99 -4.81
N SER A 51 -8.55 7.00 -4.21
CA SER A 51 -9.72 6.41 -4.87
C SER A 51 -11.03 7.01 -4.38
N GLU A 52 -12.01 7.07 -5.29
CA GLU A 52 -13.42 7.34 -4.99
C GLU A 52 -14.06 6.23 -4.12
N TYR A 53 -13.43 5.05 -4.04
CA TYR A 53 -13.86 3.93 -3.21
C TYR A 53 -13.40 4.03 -1.75
N LEU A 54 -12.51 4.99 -1.44
CA LEU A 54 -12.10 5.31 -0.08
C LEU A 54 -13.06 6.36 0.52
N PRO A 55 -13.19 6.45 1.86
CA PRO A 55 -14.06 7.44 2.49
C PRO A 55 -13.76 8.88 2.01
N PRO A 56 -14.78 9.70 1.70
CA PRO A 56 -14.61 11.06 1.17
C PRO A 56 -14.25 12.05 2.27
N GLN A 57 -13.09 11.86 2.89
CA GLN A 57 -12.61 12.66 4.01
C GLN A 57 -11.11 12.96 3.92
N VAL A 58 -10.65 13.87 4.78
CA VAL A 58 -9.25 14.26 4.91
C VAL A 58 -8.75 13.91 6.31
N PHE A 59 -7.48 13.56 6.41
CA PHE A 59 -6.78 13.42 7.68
C PHE A 59 -6.03 14.69 8.02
N ILE A 60 -6.11 15.07 9.29
CA ILE A 60 -5.39 16.20 9.86
C ILE A 60 -4.45 15.64 10.92
N PHE A 61 -3.15 15.87 10.76
CA PHE A 61 -2.12 15.41 11.69
C PHE A 61 -0.99 16.44 11.76
N ASP A 62 -0.63 16.89 12.97
CA ASP A 62 0.45 17.88 13.21
C ASP A 62 0.41 19.10 12.26
N ASN A 63 -0.76 19.75 12.15
CA ASN A 63 -1.01 20.88 11.24
C ASN A 63 -0.82 20.58 9.74
N LYS A 64 -0.75 19.30 9.35
CA LYS A 64 -0.75 18.84 7.97
C LYS A 64 -2.10 18.25 7.62
N ILE A 65 -2.51 18.42 6.37
CA ILE A 65 -3.70 17.82 5.79
C ILE A 65 -3.30 16.89 4.66
N HIS A 66 -3.94 15.73 4.57
CA HIS A 66 -3.87 14.90 3.38
C HIS A 66 -5.19 14.20 3.11
N LEU A 67 -5.43 13.87 1.84
CA LEU A 67 -6.52 12.97 1.47
C LEU A 67 -6.24 11.58 2.06
N VAL A 68 -7.32 10.86 2.37
CA VAL A 68 -7.27 9.41 2.61
C VAL A 68 -6.55 8.72 1.46
N ARG A 69 -5.60 7.85 1.78
CA ARG A 69 -4.86 7.09 0.77
C ARG A 69 -4.35 5.77 1.31
N ASP A 70 -4.07 4.87 0.37
CA ASP A 70 -3.17 3.75 0.60
C ASP A 70 -1.79 4.08 0.02
N SER A 71 -0.76 3.39 0.48
CA SER A 71 0.61 3.61 0.06
C SER A 71 1.34 2.29 -0.10
N ILE A 72 2.14 2.21 -1.16
CA ILE A 72 3.02 1.08 -1.44
C ILE A 72 4.45 1.49 -1.08
N TYR A 73 5.13 0.65 -0.31
CA TYR A 73 6.51 0.83 0.12
C TYR A 73 7.37 -0.35 -0.31
N TYR A 74 8.68 -0.14 -0.42
CA TYR A 74 9.63 -1.20 -0.70
C TYR A 74 10.88 -1.13 0.14
N LYS A 75 11.55 -2.28 0.25
CA LYS A 75 12.88 -2.41 0.82
C LYS A 75 13.69 -3.42 0.02
N LYS A 76 14.82 -2.96 -0.51
CA LYS A 76 15.88 -3.86 -0.98
C LYS A 76 16.56 -4.48 0.24
N THR A 77 16.57 -5.81 0.32
CA THR A 77 17.19 -6.53 1.45
C THR A 77 18.68 -6.77 1.24
N GLY A 78 19.17 -6.60 0.01
CA GLY A 78 20.55 -6.93 -0.38
C GLY A 78 20.82 -8.44 -0.45
N LYS A 79 19.75 -9.25 -0.36
CA LYS A 79 19.74 -10.70 -0.52
C LYS A 79 18.53 -11.06 -1.39
N LYS A 80 18.22 -12.36 -1.48
CA LYS A 80 16.95 -12.82 -2.04
C LYS A 80 15.78 -12.32 -1.19
N ASN A 81 14.65 -12.07 -1.85
CA ASN A 81 13.37 -11.66 -1.27
C ASN A 81 13.35 -10.21 -0.81
N ASP A 82 13.35 -9.29 -1.78
CA ASP A 82 12.98 -7.90 -1.50
C ASP A 82 11.56 -7.80 -0.92
N LEU A 83 11.26 -6.72 -0.23
CA LEU A 83 9.96 -6.54 0.42
C LEU A 83 9.18 -5.44 -0.26
N ILE A 84 7.90 -5.70 -0.50
CA ILE A 84 6.87 -4.72 -0.81
C ILE A 84 5.85 -4.75 0.33
N VAL A 85 5.50 -3.58 0.86
CA VAL A 85 4.47 -3.44 1.90
C VAL A 85 3.38 -2.49 1.41
N ILE A 86 2.13 -2.92 1.53
CA ILE A 86 0.96 -2.05 1.37
C ILE A 86 0.45 -1.70 2.77
N ALA A 87 0.32 -0.41 3.04
CA ALA A 87 -0.31 0.12 4.24
C ALA A 87 -1.19 1.30 3.86
N GLY A 88 -2.19 1.62 4.66
CA GLY A 88 -3.18 2.59 4.25
C GLY A 88 -4.09 3.06 5.35
N ASP A 89 -4.82 4.12 5.06
CA ASP A 89 -5.71 4.78 5.98
C ASP A 89 -7.04 4.02 6.16
N PHE A 90 -7.53 3.39 5.09
CA PHE A 90 -8.82 2.71 5.02
C PHE A 90 -8.78 1.51 4.08
N GLN A 91 -9.89 0.78 4.01
CA GLN A 91 -10.17 -0.16 2.91
C GLN A 91 -11.34 0.39 2.08
N GLY A 92 -11.58 -0.22 0.91
CA GLY A 92 -12.75 0.09 0.10
C GLY A 92 -14.05 -0.01 0.90
N THR A 93 -14.91 1.02 0.82
CA THR A 93 -16.13 1.09 1.64
C THR A 93 -17.28 0.25 1.09
N THR A 94 -17.16 -0.25 -0.13
CA THR A 94 -18.12 -1.12 -0.80
C THR A 94 -17.44 -2.39 -1.30
N GLN A 95 -18.22 -3.44 -1.55
CA GLN A 95 -17.69 -4.69 -2.11
C GLN A 95 -17.02 -4.48 -3.47
N GLU A 96 -17.63 -3.67 -4.34
CA GLU A 96 -17.03 -3.26 -5.62
C GLU A 96 -15.70 -2.54 -5.37
N GLY A 97 -15.69 -1.55 -4.47
CA GLY A 97 -14.49 -0.79 -4.18
C GLY A 97 -13.34 -1.63 -3.64
N GLN A 98 -13.63 -2.63 -2.81
CA GLN A 98 -12.63 -3.58 -2.31
C GLN A 98 -12.05 -4.42 -3.45
N TYR A 99 -12.90 -4.91 -4.36
CA TYR A 99 -12.47 -5.70 -5.51
C TYR A 99 -11.62 -4.86 -6.47
N GLU A 100 -12.10 -3.69 -6.86
CA GLU A 100 -11.42 -2.78 -7.79
C GLU A 100 -10.07 -2.30 -7.24
N LEU A 101 -10.01 -1.87 -5.96
CA LEU A 101 -8.75 -1.48 -5.32
C LEU A 101 -7.76 -2.64 -5.30
N SER A 102 -8.19 -3.84 -4.89
CA SER A 102 -7.32 -5.01 -4.83
C SER A 102 -6.81 -5.39 -6.21
N TYR A 103 -7.68 -5.37 -7.22
CA TYR A 103 -7.34 -5.69 -8.60
C TYR A 103 -6.32 -4.70 -9.18
N GLU A 104 -6.57 -3.40 -9.05
CA GLU A 104 -5.66 -2.37 -9.57
C GLU A 104 -4.31 -2.37 -8.86
N ILE A 105 -4.27 -2.62 -7.55
CA ILE A 105 -3.02 -2.77 -6.80
C ILE A 105 -2.22 -3.98 -7.31
N LEU A 106 -2.86 -5.13 -7.49
CA LEU A 106 -2.21 -6.33 -8.01
C LEU A 106 -1.73 -6.13 -9.44
N ASN A 107 -2.54 -5.47 -10.29
CA ASN A 107 -2.18 -5.14 -11.66
C ASN A 107 -0.97 -4.20 -11.72
N TYR A 108 -0.95 -3.16 -10.89
CA TYR A 108 0.19 -2.25 -10.75
C TYR A 108 1.48 -2.97 -10.31
N LEU A 109 1.34 -3.96 -9.44
CA LEU A 109 2.46 -4.72 -8.90
C LEU A 109 2.88 -5.93 -9.76
N ASN A 110 2.12 -6.29 -10.78
CA ASN A 110 2.33 -7.49 -11.60
C ASN A 110 3.75 -7.56 -12.20
N LYS A 111 4.29 -6.42 -12.65
CA LYS A 111 5.64 -6.32 -13.23
C LYS A 111 6.77 -6.75 -12.30
N TYR A 112 6.54 -6.76 -10.98
CA TYR A 112 7.56 -7.13 -10.00
C TYR A 112 7.65 -8.64 -9.77
N ASN A 113 6.82 -9.47 -10.44
CA ASN A 113 6.83 -10.93 -10.32
C ASN A 113 6.85 -11.39 -8.85
N ILE A 114 5.90 -10.87 -8.06
CA ILE A 114 5.81 -11.16 -6.63
C ILE A 114 5.71 -12.67 -6.40
N SER A 115 6.61 -13.19 -5.57
CA SER A 115 6.75 -14.62 -5.32
C SER A 115 5.79 -15.17 -4.27
N ARG A 116 5.34 -14.29 -3.37
CA ARG A 116 4.45 -14.63 -2.25
C ARG A 116 3.74 -13.40 -1.72
N ILE A 117 2.52 -13.60 -1.24
CA ILE A 117 1.68 -12.57 -0.59
C ILE A 117 1.35 -13.03 0.83
N TYR A 118 1.48 -12.13 1.80
CA TYR A 118 0.99 -12.26 3.18
C TYR A 118 -0.02 -11.14 3.48
N THR A 119 -1.08 -11.46 4.20
CA THR A 119 -2.17 -10.54 4.59
C THR A 119 -2.54 -10.72 6.05
#